data_AF-A0A842U273-F1
#
_entry.id   AF-A0A842U273-F1
#
_cell.length_a   1.000
_cell.length_b   1.000
_cell.length_c   1.000
_cell.angle_alpha   90.00
_cell.angle_beta   90.00
_cell.angle_gamma   90.00
#
_symmetry.space_group_name_H-M   'P 1'
#
loop_
_entity.id
_entity.type
_entity.pdbx_description
1 polymer ?
#
loop_
_entity_poly.entity_id
_entity_poly.type
_entity_poly.pdbx_seq_one_letter_code
_entity_poly.pdbx_strand_id
1 'polypeptide(L)'
;MLKIAKDKIIGFIIMIVGVLIAIIYTLGSVVDLFLESLGGRSGGFEIPMLTDLLWGIDFFSWRLFVVAPLWLLIILICIIAIWIGYSMLTTPAPVPLEELEEELAAEEAAEAEEGESE
;
A
#
# COMPACT_ATOMS: atom_id res chain seq x y z
N MET A 1 -1.76 -6.93 -32.50
CA MET A 1 -2.78 -7.32 -31.51
C MET A 1 -2.08 -8.11 -30.43
N LEU A 2 -1.82 -7.51 -29.26
CA LEU A 2 -1.02 -8.16 -28.22
C LEU A 2 -1.93 -9.12 -27.43
N LYS A 3 -1.86 -10.43 -27.70
CA LYS A 3 -2.55 -11.46 -26.91
C LYS A 3 -1.79 -11.70 -25.59
N ILE A 4 -1.78 -10.68 -24.73
CA ILE A 4 -1.52 -10.88 -23.30
C ILE A 4 -2.72 -11.65 -22.73
N ALA A 5 -2.47 -12.63 -21.86
CA ALA A 5 -3.54 -13.35 -21.18
C ALA A 5 -4.34 -12.37 -20.31
N LYS A 6 -5.67 -12.51 -20.25
CA LYS A 6 -6.57 -11.61 -19.50
C LYS A 6 -6.07 -11.40 -18.07
N ASP A 7 -5.58 -12.47 -17.49
CA ASP A 7 -5.24 -12.67 -16.08
C ASP A 7 -3.95 -11.90 -15.73
N LYS A 8 -3.06 -11.76 -16.72
CA LYS A 8 -1.90 -10.84 -16.66
C LYS A 8 -2.29 -9.37 -16.76
N ILE A 9 -3.44 -9.03 -17.35
CA ILE A 9 -3.97 -7.66 -17.31
C ILE A 9 -4.47 -7.36 -15.89
N ILE A 10 -5.17 -8.29 -15.23
CA ILE A 10 -5.63 -8.12 -13.84
C ILE A 10 -4.42 -7.88 -12.92
N GLY A 11 -3.38 -8.73 -12.99
CA GLY A 11 -2.16 -8.55 -12.19
C GLY A 11 -1.46 -7.19 -12.43
N PHE A 12 -1.41 -6.74 -13.69
CA PHE A 12 -0.85 -5.42 -14.04
C PHE A 12 -1.69 -4.25 -13.49
N ILE A 13 -3.02 -4.36 -13.52
CA ILE A 13 -3.93 -3.35 -12.95
C ILE A 13 -3.77 -3.29 -11.44
N ILE A 14 -3.77 -4.43 -10.73
CA ILE A 14 -3.59 -4.49 -9.27
C ILE A 14 -2.25 -3.85 -8.86
N MET A 15 -1.17 -4.17 -9.58
CA MET A 15 0.15 -3.57 -9.36
C MET A 15 0.14 -2.05 -9.53
N ILE A 16 -0.48 -1.53 -10.60
CA ILE A 16 -0.59 -0.07 -10.83
C ILE A 16 -1.46 0.61 -9.76
N VAL A 17 -2.58 0.00 -9.37
CA VAL A 17 -3.47 0.51 -8.32
C VAL A 17 -2.75 0.57 -6.97
N GLY A 18 -2.00 -0.48 -6.59
CA GLY A 18 -1.18 -0.49 -5.37
C GLY A 18 -0.10 0.60 -5.37
N VAL A 19 0.59 0.82 -6.49
CA VAL A 19 1.56 1.92 -6.64
C VAL A 19 0.88 3.30 -6.55
N LEU A 20 -0.27 3.49 -7.19
CA LEU A 20 -1.01 4.76 -7.13
C LEU A 20 -1.51 5.06 -5.71
N ILE A 21 -2.04 4.06 -5.00
CA ILE A 21 -2.47 4.21 -3.60
C ILE A 21 -1.26 4.55 -2.72
N ALA A 22 -0.13 3.85 -2.86
CA ALA A 22 1.09 4.14 -2.10
C ALA A 22 1.60 5.59 -2.34
N ILE A 23 1.58 6.07 -3.58
CA ILE A 23 1.97 7.44 -3.94
C ILE A 23 0.99 8.47 -3.33
N ILE A 24 -0.31 8.31 -3.56
CA ILE A 24 -1.35 9.22 -3.06
C ILE A 24 -1.31 9.28 -1.53
N TYR A 25 -1.22 8.12 -0.87
CA TYR A 25 -1.19 8.06 0.58
C TYR A 25 0.09 8.68 1.15
N THR A 26 1.26 8.43 0.56
CA THR A 26 2.53 9.06 0.98
C THR A 26 2.52 10.59 0.80
N LEU A 27 1.95 11.08 -0.32
CA LEU A 27 1.79 12.52 -0.55
C LEU A 27 0.85 13.15 0.49
N GLY A 28 -0.31 12.56 0.73
CA GLY A 28 -1.32 13.07 1.67
C GLY A 28 -1.05 12.79 3.16
N SER A 29 0.14 12.30 3.52
CA SER A 29 0.48 12.00 4.92
C SER A 29 1.89 12.44 5.28
N VAL A 30 2.92 11.68 4.89
CA VAL A 30 4.33 11.95 5.23
C VAL A 30 4.81 13.24 4.56
N VAL A 31 4.46 13.48 3.29
CA VAL A 31 4.88 14.70 2.59
C VAL A 31 4.09 15.92 3.07
N ASP A 32 2.78 15.78 3.35
CA ASP A 32 1.95 16.84 3.94
C ASP A 32 2.52 17.29 5.31
N LEU A 33 2.77 16.33 6.23
CA LEU A 33 3.39 16.60 7.53
C LEU A 33 4.78 17.26 7.39
N PHE A 34 5.60 16.80 6.44
CA PHE A 34 6.93 17.37 6.20
C PHE A 34 6.86 18.80 5.66
N LEU A 35 5.95 19.09 4.73
CA LEU A 35 5.71 20.43 4.20
C LEU A 35 5.13 21.37 5.26
N GLU A 36 4.28 20.88 6.17
CA GLU A 36 3.71 21.69 7.25
C GLU A 36 4.76 22.00 8.34
N SER A 37 5.65 21.06 8.63
CA SER A 37 6.82 21.25 9.51
C SER A 37 7.77 22.31 8.93
N LEU A 38 8.14 22.19 7.64
CA LEU A 38 8.92 23.20 6.91
C LEU A 38 8.20 24.55 6.78
N GLY A 39 6.87 24.54 6.76
CA GLY A 39 6.02 25.73 6.67
C GLY A 39 5.87 26.51 7.98
N GLY A 40 6.55 26.12 9.06
CA GLY A 40 6.44 26.77 10.37
C GLY A 40 5.07 26.61 11.03
N ARG A 41 4.40 25.48 10.77
CA ARG A 41 3.07 25.15 11.31
C ARG A 41 3.09 23.84 12.12
N SER A 42 4.09 23.66 12.98
CA SER A 42 4.02 22.59 13.97
C SER A 42 2.79 22.79 14.87
N GLY A 43 1.97 21.74 14.99
CA GLY A 43 0.95 21.59 16.03
C GLY A 43 1.44 20.68 17.17
N GLY A 44 2.75 20.63 17.40
CA GLY A 44 3.44 19.70 18.28
C GLY A 44 4.20 20.37 19.42
N PHE A 45 5.28 19.74 19.86
CA PHE A 45 6.13 20.22 20.94
C PHE A 45 7.49 20.64 20.37
N GLU A 46 7.58 21.90 19.92
CA GLU A 46 8.82 22.45 19.39
C GLU A 46 9.94 22.48 20.45
N ILE A 47 11.11 21.97 20.07
CA ILE A 47 12.36 22.20 20.80
C ILE A 47 13.26 22.96 19.83
N PRO A 48 13.30 24.31 19.85
CA PRO A 48 13.92 25.10 18.77
C PRO A 48 15.36 24.66 18.43
N MET A 49 16.17 24.38 19.45
CA MET A 49 17.55 23.88 19.30
C MET A 49 17.65 22.54 18.54
N LEU A 50 16.64 21.68 18.65
CA LEU A 50 16.58 20.39 17.96
C LEU A 50 15.93 20.54 16.57
N THR A 51 14.85 21.32 16.49
CA THR A 51 14.09 21.57 15.25
C THR A 51 14.95 22.30 14.21
N ASP A 52 15.70 23.33 14.60
CA ASP A 52 16.64 24.04 13.70
C ASP A 52 17.78 23.12 13.23
N LEU A 53 18.31 22.28 14.13
CA LEU A 53 19.37 21.32 13.83
C LEU A 53 18.91 20.22 12.84
N LEU A 54 17.62 19.87 12.88
CA LEU A 54 17.00 18.83 12.06
C LEU A 54 16.20 19.42 10.87
N TRP A 55 16.64 20.57 10.34
CA TRP A 55 16.05 21.23 9.15
C TRP A 55 14.53 21.49 9.26
N GLY A 56 14.07 21.90 10.43
CA GLY A 56 12.66 22.22 10.67
C GLY A 56 11.75 21.02 10.93
N ILE A 57 12.29 19.80 11.09
CA ILE A 57 11.50 18.59 11.33
C ILE A 57 11.15 18.43 12.82
N ASP A 58 9.86 18.51 13.13
CA ASP A 58 9.32 18.22 14.47
C ASP A 58 9.01 16.72 14.65
N PHE A 59 9.97 15.99 15.21
CA PHE A 59 9.82 14.56 15.56
C PHE A 59 8.87 14.30 16.76
N PHE A 60 8.50 15.32 17.54
CA PHE A 60 7.63 15.17 18.73
C PHE A 60 6.18 15.60 18.48
N SER A 61 5.83 15.97 17.25
CA SER A 61 4.45 16.23 16.82
C SER A 61 3.55 15.00 17.04
N TRP A 62 2.48 15.16 17.81
CA TRP A 62 1.53 14.08 18.13
C TRP A 62 0.91 13.43 16.87
N ARG A 63 0.74 14.22 15.80
CA ARG A 63 0.27 13.75 14.48
C ARG A 63 1.21 12.72 13.86
N LEU A 64 2.53 12.82 14.07
CA LEU A 64 3.50 11.83 13.58
C LEU A 64 3.23 10.48 14.24
N PHE A 65 2.98 10.44 15.55
CA PHE A 65 2.67 9.20 16.28
C PHE A 65 1.36 8.52 15.84
N VAL A 66 0.40 9.26 15.27
CA VAL A 66 -0.84 8.70 14.72
C VAL A 66 -0.68 8.31 13.24
N VAL A 67 -0.05 9.18 12.45
CA VAL A 67 0.04 9.03 10.98
C VAL A 67 1.14 8.04 10.58
N ALA A 68 2.29 8.01 11.26
CA ALA A 68 3.38 7.10 10.91
C ALA A 68 3.01 5.61 10.98
N PRO A 69 2.37 5.07 12.04
CA PRO A 69 1.96 3.67 12.05
C PRO A 69 0.86 3.36 11.02
N LEU A 70 -0.07 4.29 10.79
CA LEU A 70 -1.13 4.14 9.79
C LEU A 70 -0.58 4.13 8.35
N TRP A 71 0.35 5.03 8.04
CA TRP A 71 1.08 5.06 6.77
C TRP A 71 1.92 3.80 6.59
N LEU A 72 2.65 3.34 7.61
CA LEU A 72 3.47 2.13 7.54
C LEU A 72 2.62 0.88 7.26
N LEU A 73 1.44 0.77 7.90
CA LEU A 73 0.48 -0.31 7.66
C LEU A 73 -0.04 -0.28 6.20
N ILE A 74 -0.42 0.90 5.69
CA ILE A 74 -0.95 1.03 4.33
C ILE A 74 0.14 0.79 3.28
N ILE A 75 1.38 1.22 3.52
CA ILE A 75 2.53 0.89 2.66
C ILE A 75 2.83 -0.61 2.67
N LEU A 76 2.71 -1.29 3.82
CA LEU A 76 2.87 -2.73 3.92
C LEU A 76 1.81 -3.48 3.08
N ILE A 77 0.54 -3.06 3.14
CA ILE A 77 -0.53 -3.61 2.27
C ILE A 77 -0.22 -3.33 0.79
N CYS A 78 0.23 -2.13 0.44
CA CYS A 78 0.60 -1.80 -0.95
C CYS A 78 1.76 -2.65 -1.46
N ILE A 79 2.77 -2.95 -0.62
CA ILE A 79 3.89 -3.84 -0.98
C ILE A 79 3.38 -5.25 -1.27
N ILE A 80 2.46 -5.78 -0.44
CA ILE A 80 1.84 -7.10 -0.66
C ILE A 80 1.04 -7.12 -1.98
N ALA A 81 0.20 -6.11 -2.23
CA ALA A 81 -0.58 -6.00 -3.47
C ALA A 81 0.30 -5.90 -4.73
N ILE A 82 1.41 -5.15 -4.65
CA ILE A 82 2.42 -5.05 -5.72
C ILE A 82 3.12 -6.40 -5.94
N TRP A 83 3.44 -7.13 -4.87
CA TRP A 83 4.07 -8.45 -4.93
C TRP A 83 3.16 -9.51 -5.57
N ILE A 84 1.86 -9.49 -5.25
CA ILE A 84 0.83 -10.35 -5.88
C ILE A 84 0.64 -9.99 -7.37
N GLY A 85 0.56 -8.69 -7.69
CA GLY A 85 0.51 -8.24 -9.09
C GLY A 85 1.75 -8.68 -9.89
N TYR A 86 2.93 -8.66 -9.28
CA TYR A 86 4.18 -9.13 -9.86
C TYR A 86 4.25 -10.66 -10.01
N SER A 87 3.73 -11.44 -9.06
CA SER A 87 3.71 -12.91 -9.18
C SER A 87 2.80 -13.36 -10.34
N MET A 88 1.59 -12.82 -10.47
CA MET A 88 0.68 -13.12 -11.59
C MET A 88 1.23 -12.68 -12.95
N LEU A 89 2.06 -11.63 -12.99
CA LEU A 89 2.79 -11.24 -14.20
C LEU A 89 3.90 -12.22 -14.57
N THR A 90 4.54 -12.87 -13.60
CA THR A 90 5.71 -13.74 -13.80
C THR A 90 5.41 -15.24 -13.89
N THR A 91 4.24 -15.71 -13.44
CA THR A 91 3.80 -17.10 -13.65
C THR A 91 3.60 -17.42 -15.15
N PRO A 92 4.16 -18.53 -15.69
CA PRO A 92 3.68 -19.06 -16.96
C PRO A 92 2.26 -19.61 -16.78
N ALA A 93 1.41 -19.51 -17.80
CA ALA A 93 0.02 -19.96 -17.69
C ALA A 93 -0.05 -21.48 -17.44
N PRO A 94 -0.84 -21.96 -16.44
CA PRO A 94 -1.01 -23.37 -16.17
C PRO A 94 -1.80 -24.10 -17.27
N VAL A 95 -1.82 -25.43 -17.16
CA VAL A 95 -2.52 -26.38 -18.05
C VAL A 95 -4.05 -26.14 -17.96
N PRO A 96 -4.83 -26.38 -19.04
CA PRO A 96 -6.23 -25.94 -19.20
C PRO A 96 -7.25 -26.29 -18.08
N LEU A 97 -7.32 -25.40 -17.09
CA LEU A 97 -8.50 -24.72 -16.51
C LEU A 97 -9.69 -25.53 -15.94
N GLU A 98 -10.22 -26.56 -16.59
CA GLU A 98 -11.51 -27.16 -16.17
C GLU A 98 -11.45 -27.84 -14.79
N GLU A 99 -10.35 -28.54 -14.47
CA GLU A 99 -10.17 -29.20 -13.16
C GLU A 99 -9.73 -28.23 -12.05
N LEU A 100 -9.25 -27.02 -12.39
CA LEU A 100 -8.67 -26.07 -11.43
C LEU A 100 -9.67 -24.98 -11.01
N GLU A 101 -10.66 -24.66 -11.85
CA GLU A 101 -11.70 -23.66 -11.53
C GLU A 101 -12.67 -24.17 -10.44
N GLU A 102 -12.96 -25.47 -10.36
CA GLU A 102 -13.77 -26.04 -9.27
C GLU A 102 -13.03 -26.11 -7.91
N GLU A 103 -11.71 -26.39 -7.92
CA GLU A 103 -10.90 -26.45 -6.68
C GLU A 103 -10.64 -25.04 -6.13
N LEU A 104 -10.29 -24.08 -6.99
CA LEU A 104 -10.02 -22.70 -6.57
C LEU A 104 -11.29 -21.97 -6.08
N ALA A 105 -12.45 -22.21 -6.70
CA ALA A 105 -13.72 -21.64 -6.25
C ALA A 105 -14.18 -22.20 -4.88
N ALA A 106 -13.70 -23.37 -4.47
CA ALA A 106 -13.96 -23.93 -3.15
C ALA A 106 -13.07 -23.28 -2.06
N GLU A 107 -11.80 -22.98 -2.36
CA GLU A 107 -10.94 -22.21 -1.44
C GLU A 107 -11.35 -20.74 -1.35
N GLU A 108 -11.67 -20.07 -2.46
CA GLU A 108 -12.08 -18.66 -2.47
C GLU A 108 -13.43 -18.43 -1.74
N ALA A 109 -14.32 -19.43 -1.74
CA ALA A 109 -15.52 -19.42 -0.90
C ALA A 109 -15.22 -19.63 0.60
N ALA A 110 -14.22 -20.45 0.94
CA ALA A 110 -13.83 -20.70 2.33
C ALA A 110 -13.13 -19.48 2.97
N GLU A 111 -12.18 -18.84 2.28
CA GLU A 111 -11.56 -17.59 2.77
C GLU A 111 -12.59 -16.45 2.90
N ALA A 112 -13.63 -16.43 2.08
CA ALA A 112 -14.73 -15.47 2.20
C ALA A 112 -15.62 -15.72 3.43
N GLU A 113 -15.97 -16.98 3.75
CA GLU A 113 -16.76 -17.30 4.95
C GLU A 113 -15.96 -17.11 6.25
N GLU A 114 -14.65 -17.41 6.28
CA GLU A 114 -13.81 -17.08 7.44
C GLU A 114 -13.70 -15.55 7.64
N GLY A 115 -13.63 -14.78 6.55
CA GLY A 115 -13.52 -13.31 6.56
C GLY A 115 -14.76 -12.52 7.03
N GLU A 116 -15.95 -13.12 7.10
CA GLU A 116 -17.17 -12.48 7.64
C GLU A 116 -17.53 -12.94 9.07
N SER A 117 -16.61 -13.60 9.79
CA SER A 117 -16.90 -14.28 11.07
C SER A 117 -16.27 -13.71 12.36
N GLU A 118 -15.62 -12.53 12.32
CA GLU A 118 -15.16 -11.74 13.49
C GLU A 118 -15.78 -10.33 13.56
#